data_AF-A0A8D2LPS5-F1
#
_entry.id   AF-A0A8D2LPS5-F1
#
_cell.length_a   1.000
_cell.length_b   1.000
_cell.length_c   1.000
_cell.angle_alpha   90.00
_cell.angle_beta   90.00
_cell.angle_gamma   90.00
#
_symmetry.space_group_name_H-M   'P 1'
#
loop_
_entity.id
_entity.type
_entity.pdbx_description
1 polymer ?
#
loop_
_entity_poly.entity_id
_entity_poly.type
_entity_poly.pdbx_seq_one_letter_code
_entity_poly.pdbx_strand_id
1 'polypeptide(L)'
;MEPVSIDNLSILYQSADFIVVNKHWDVRIDSKMWYEKLTLQRQLKYRFPELADPDTYYGFRFCHQLDFSTSGALCVALNKAAAGNAYKCFKDRLVTKAYLALVRGFTFASGVASRCFLLRPKCKADYTFPNF
;
A
#
# COMPACT_ATOMS: atom_id res chain seq x y z
N MET A 1 -13.62 -13.82 -5.70
CA MET A 1 -12.58 -13.11 -4.91
C MET A 1 -13.21 -12.79 -3.58
N GLU A 2 -12.54 -13.13 -2.48
CA GLU A 2 -13.04 -12.84 -1.13
C GLU A 2 -13.01 -11.33 -0.85
N PRO A 3 -14.02 -10.78 -0.16
CA PRO A 3 -14.01 -9.39 0.25
C PRO A 3 -12.93 -9.14 1.31
N VAL A 4 -12.44 -7.90 1.38
CA VAL A 4 -11.52 -7.51 2.46
C VAL A 4 -12.26 -7.52 3.81
N SER A 5 -11.65 -8.15 4.81
CA SER A 5 -12.10 -8.17 6.20
C SER A 5 -10.99 -7.70 7.14
N ILE A 6 -11.34 -7.44 8.40
CA ILE A 6 -10.38 -6.92 9.40
C ILE A 6 -9.30 -7.95 9.76
N ASP A 7 -9.63 -9.23 9.68
CA ASP A 7 -8.82 -10.40 9.99
C ASP A 7 -8.00 -10.89 8.78
N ASN A 8 -8.39 -10.51 7.56
CA ASN A 8 -7.69 -10.90 6.33
C ASN A 8 -6.47 -9.99 6.06
N LEU A 9 -5.37 -10.30 6.75
CA LEU A 9 -4.07 -9.64 6.55
C LEU A 9 -3.01 -10.66 6.10
N SER A 10 -2.52 -10.52 4.87
CA SER A 10 -1.45 -11.35 4.32
C SER A 10 -0.08 -10.75 4.62
N ILE A 11 0.80 -11.54 5.24
CA ILE A 11 2.16 -11.15 5.62
C ILE A 11 3.13 -11.79 4.63
N LEU A 12 3.93 -10.96 3.96
CA LEU A 12 4.96 -11.39 3.03
C LEU A 12 6.31 -11.59 3.73
N TYR A 13 6.59 -10.78 4.75
CA TYR A 13 7.83 -10.83 5.51
C TYR A 13 7.63 -10.24 6.91
N GLN A 14 8.30 -10.81 7.91
CA GLN A 14 8.31 -10.30 9.27
C GLN A 14 9.69 -10.49 9.91
N SER A 15 10.14 -9.47 10.63
CA SER A 15 11.40 -9.43 11.37
C SER A 15 11.23 -8.58 12.64
N ALA A 16 12.31 -8.41 13.42
CA ALA A 16 12.30 -7.50 14.57
C ALA A 16 12.13 -6.02 14.19
N ASP A 17 12.58 -5.63 12.98
CA ASP A 17 12.61 -4.23 12.55
C ASP A 17 11.50 -3.86 11.57
N PHE A 18 11.05 -4.82 10.76
CA PHE A 18 10.11 -4.60 9.66
C PHE A 18 9.07 -5.69 9.55
N ILE A 19 7.87 -5.28 9.13
CA ILE A 19 6.82 -6.16 8.60
C ILE A 19 6.45 -5.70 7.19
N VAL A 20 6.39 -6.62 6.25
CA VAL A 20 5.91 -6.38 4.88
C VAL A 20 4.62 -7.15 4.68
N VAL A 21 3.57 -6.44 4.32
CA VAL A 21 2.24 -7.00 4.10
C VAL A 21 1.88 -6.94 2.63
N ASN A 22 1.07 -7.89 2.19
CA ASN A 22 0.39 -7.80 0.91
C ASN A 22 -0.92 -7.03 1.12
N LYS A 23 -0.88 -5.71 0.93
CA LYS A 23 -2.05 -4.83 1.05
C LYS A 23 -3.10 -5.27 0.04
N HIS A 24 -4.33 -5.46 0.50
CA HIS A 24 -5.46 -5.72 -0.39
C HIS A 24 -5.78 -4.48 -1.25
N TRP A 25 -6.36 -4.72 -2.43
CA TRP A 25 -6.93 -3.64 -3.25
C TRP A 25 -8.17 -3.07 -2.56
N ASP A 26 -8.55 -1.84 -2.89
CA ASP A 26 -9.66 -1.09 -2.29
C ASP A 26 -9.60 -0.98 -0.75
N VAL A 27 -8.38 -0.88 -0.22
CA VAL A 27 -8.12 -0.64 1.21
C VAL A 27 -7.19 0.54 1.37
N ARG A 28 -7.59 1.49 2.22
CA ARG A 28 -6.73 2.60 2.64
C ARG A 28 -5.66 2.11 3.60
N ILE A 29 -4.49 2.73 3.52
CA ILE A 29 -3.40 2.46 4.46
C ILE A 29 -3.79 2.91 5.86
N ASP A 30 -4.15 4.18 5.99
CA ASP A 30 -4.59 4.81 7.23
C ASP A 30 -5.79 5.73 6.97
N SER A 31 -6.47 6.12 8.04
CA SER A 31 -7.53 7.13 7.98
C SER A 31 -7.67 7.85 9.31
N LYS A 32 -7.96 9.15 9.24
CA LYS A 32 -8.37 9.96 10.40
C LYS A 32 -9.89 9.92 10.63
N MET A 33 -10.63 9.35 9.68
CA MET A 33 -12.09 9.33 9.71
C MET A 33 -12.56 8.18 10.60
N TRP A 34 -13.21 8.51 11.70
CA TRP A 34 -13.69 7.54 12.69
C TRP A 34 -14.61 6.45 12.11
N TYR A 35 -15.37 6.80 11.06
CA TYR A 35 -16.30 5.89 10.38
C TYR A 35 -15.62 4.93 9.41
N GLU A 36 -14.36 5.16 9.05
CA GLU A 36 -13.62 4.27 8.16
C GLU A 36 -13.15 3.04 8.94
N LYS A 37 -13.99 1.99 8.90
CA LYS A 37 -13.83 0.80 9.73
C LYS A 37 -12.74 -0.15 9.25
N LEU A 38 -12.33 -0.05 8.00
CA LEU A 38 -11.42 -0.99 7.37
C LEU A 38 -10.26 -0.26 6.70
N THR A 39 -9.14 -0.21 7.41
CA THR A 39 -7.85 0.28 6.91
C THR A 39 -6.77 -0.73 7.24
N LEU A 40 -5.67 -0.70 6.50
CA LEU A 40 -4.53 -1.56 6.77
C LEU A 40 -3.98 -1.32 8.19
N GLN A 41 -3.94 -0.07 8.63
CA GLN A 41 -3.62 0.30 10.00
C GLN A 41 -4.50 -0.44 11.02
N ARG A 42 -5.81 -0.51 10.81
CA ARG A 42 -6.72 -1.24 11.71
C ARG A 42 -6.49 -2.75 11.63
N GLN A 43 -6.24 -3.30 10.44
CA GLN A 43 -5.90 -4.73 10.27
C GLN A 43 -4.61 -5.08 11.03
N LEU A 44 -3.57 -4.25 10.91
CA LEU A 44 -2.31 -4.41 11.65
C LEU A 44 -2.53 -4.31 13.15
N LYS A 45 -3.29 -3.31 13.62
CA LYS A 45 -3.60 -3.14 15.05
C LYS A 45 -4.41 -4.30 15.62
N TYR A 46 -5.34 -4.85 14.83
CA TYR A 46 -6.15 -6.00 15.22
C TYR A 46 -5.29 -7.27 15.33
N ARG A 47 -4.38 -7.48 14.36
CA ARG A 47 -3.56 -8.70 14.28
C ARG A 47 -2.31 -8.69 15.17
N PHE A 48 -1.73 -7.50 15.40
CA PHE A 48 -0.48 -7.26 16.13
C PHE A 48 -0.61 -6.03 17.04
N PRO A 49 -1.51 -6.05 18.04
CA PRO A 49 -1.67 -4.93 18.96
C PRO A 49 -0.38 -4.58 19.71
N GLU A 50 0.48 -5.57 19.97
CA GLU A 50 1.77 -5.44 20.65
C GLU A 50 2.85 -4.71 19.82
N LEU A 51 2.70 -4.69 18.49
CA LEU A 51 3.61 -4.00 17.58
C LEU A 51 3.20 -2.54 17.35
N ALA A 52 2.07 -2.11 17.90
CA ALA A 52 1.60 -0.74 17.76
C ALA A 52 2.44 0.21 18.63
N ASP A 53 3.00 1.24 17.99
CA ASP A 53 3.81 2.25 18.64
C ASP A 53 2.94 3.41 19.16
N PRO A 54 2.88 3.64 20.49
CA PRO A 54 2.03 4.66 21.10
C PRO A 54 2.49 6.09 20.80
N ASP A 55 3.76 6.30 20.43
CA ASP A 55 4.31 7.62 20.10
C ASP A 55 3.92 8.05 18.67
N THR A 56 3.26 7.18 17.91
CA THR A 56 2.80 7.47 16.56
C THR A 56 1.29 7.63 16.50
N TYR A 57 0.82 8.64 15.79
CA TYR A 57 -0.61 8.93 15.67
C TYR A 57 -1.42 7.73 15.16
N TYR A 58 -0.87 6.96 14.21
CA TYR A 58 -1.54 5.81 13.62
C TYR A 58 -1.14 4.46 14.25
N GLY A 59 -0.23 4.43 15.23
CA GLY A 59 0.29 3.20 15.82
C GLY A 59 1.35 2.49 14.99
N PHE A 60 1.60 2.89 13.74
CA PHE A 60 2.56 2.22 12.87
C PHE A 60 3.32 3.22 12.00
N ARG A 61 4.57 2.90 11.67
CA ARG A 61 5.42 3.71 10.79
C ARG A 61 5.43 3.13 9.38
N PHE A 62 4.51 3.58 8.55
CA PHE A 62 4.47 3.21 7.13
C PHE A 62 5.67 3.81 6.40
N CYS A 63 6.51 2.96 5.81
CA CYS A 63 7.76 3.40 5.16
C CYS A 63 7.52 4.08 3.81
N HIS A 64 6.40 3.77 3.16
CA HIS A 64 5.97 4.37 1.90
C HIS A 64 4.46 4.25 1.75
N GLN A 65 3.91 4.86 0.71
CA GLN A 65 2.49 4.76 0.36
C GLN A 65 2.26 3.78 -0.79
N LEU A 66 1.00 3.39 -0.96
CA LEU A 66 0.44 2.59 -2.03
C LEU A 66 -1.02 3.04 -2.21
N ASP A 67 -1.44 3.26 -3.45
CA ASP A 67 -2.77 3.80 -3.73
C ASP A 67 -3.89 2.88 -3.22
N PHE A 68 -5.06 3.47 -2.95
CA PHE A 68 -6.25 2.76 -2.44
C PHE A 68 -6.55 1.48 -3.24
N SER A 69 -6.66 1.60 -4.56
CA SER A 69 -7.00 0.51 -5.47
C SER A 69 -5.83 -0.40 -5.86
N THR A 70 -4.61 -0.08 -5.43
CA THR A 70 -3.42 -0.89 -5.76
C THR A 70 -3.17 -1.91 -4.65
N SER A 71 -3.12 -3.19 -4.99
CA SER A 71 -2.67 -4.25 -4.07
C SER A 71 -1.15 -4.42 -4.12
N GLY A 72 -0.59 -5.12 -3.14
CA GLY A 72 0.81 -5.55 -3.17
C GLY A 72 1.60 -5.17 -1.93
N ALA A 73 2.93 -5.24 -2.05
CA ALA A 73 3.84 -5.10 -0.93
C ALA A 73 3.83 -3.69 -0.33
N LEU A 74 3.54 -3.60 0.97
CA LEU A 74 3.71 -2.40 1.78
C LEU A 74 4.61 -2.69 2.97
N CYS A 75 5.68 -1.92 3.13
CA CYS A 75 6.62 -2.05 4.23
C CYS A 75 6.28 -1.12 5.40
N VAL A 76 6.28 -1.68 6.61
CA VAL A 76 6.05 -0.98 7.88
C VAL A 76 7.24 -1.22 8.80
N ALA A 77 7.79 -0.14 9.34
CA ALA A 77 8.85 -0.20 10.34
C ALA A 77 8.26 -0.33 11.75
N LEU A 78 8.85 -1.22 12.55
CA LEU A 78 8.39 -1.56 13.90
C LEU A 78 9.05 -0.69 14.99
N ASN A 79 10.12 0.03 14.65
CA ASN A 79 10.79 0.94 15.58
C ASN A 79 11.34 2.20 14.86
N LYS A 80 11.76 3.19 15.64
CA LYS A 80 12.23 4.50 15.14
C LYS A 80 13.51 4.38 14.31
N ALA A 81 14.44 3.50 14.68
CA ALA A 81 15.69 3.30 13.95
C ALA A 81 15.44 2.70 12.57
N ALA A 82 14.62 1.64 12.49
CA ALA A 82 14.19 1.01 11.25
C ALA A 82 13.47 2.01 10.32
N ALA A 83 12.57 2.83 10.87
CA ALA A 83 11.88 3.87 10.10
C ALA A 83 12.86 4.91 9.52
N GLY A 84 13.85 5.33 10.30
CA GLY A 84 14.91 6.25 9.85
C GLY A 84 15.78 5.65 8.75
N ASN A 85 16.13 4.36 8.85
CA ASN A 85 16.89 3.66 7.83
C ASN A 85 16.09 3.51 6.53
N ALA A 86 14.83 3.07 6.62
CA ALA A 86 13.95 2.98 5.46
C ALA A 86 13.77 4.35 4.79
N TYR A 87 13.56 5.41 5.58
CA TYR A 87 13.48 6.78 5.06
C TYR A 87 14.72 7.17 4.24
N LYS A 88 15.94 6.88 4.72
CA LYS A 88 17.17 7.13 3.97
C LYS A 88 17.18 6.35 2.65
N CYS A 89 16.86 5.06 2.67
CA CYS A 89 16.81 4.25 1.46
C CYS A 89 15.80 4.80 0.42
N PHE A 90 14.63 5.26 0.87
CA PHE A 90 13.63 5.90 0.00
C PHE A 90 14.10 7.24 -0.55
N LYS A 91 14.67 8.08 0.32
CA LYS A 91 15.20 9.41 -0.04
C LYS A 91 16.33 9.30 -1.07
N ASP A 92 17.24 8.35 -0.87
CA ASP A 92 18.44 8.16 -1.69
C ASP A 92 18.16 7.24 -2.90
N ARG A 93 16.89 6.87 -3.14
CA ARG A 93 16.44 6.03 -4.28
C ARG A 93 17.13 4.67 -4.38
N LEU A 94 17.48 4.10 -3.23
CA LEU A 94 18.08 2.77 -3.12
C LEU A 94 17.05 1.63 -3.14
N VAL A 95 15.76 1.97 -2.98
CA VAL A 95 14.66 0.99 -2.98
C VAL A 95 14.22 0.66 -4.41
N THR A 96 14.24 -0.62 -4.76
CA THR A 96 13.65 -1.13 -6.01
C THR A 96 12.21 -1.57 -5.77
N LYS A 97 11.31 -1.17 -6.68
CA LYS A 97 9.91 -1.63 -6.70
C LYS A 97 9.54 -2.10 -8.09
N ALA A 98 8.84 -3.22 -8.16
CA ALA A 98 8.26 -3.75 -9.39
C ALA A 98 6.76 -3.92 -9.21
N TYR A 99 6.00 -3.62 -10.26
CA TYR A 99 4.54 -3.70 -10.27
C TYR A 99 4.08 -4.51 -11.47
N LEU A 100 3.08 -5.35 -11.26
CA LEU A 100 2.34 -5.98 -12.34
C LEU A 100 1.10 -5.13 -12.65
N ALA A 101 0.88 -4.81 -13.91
CA ALA A 101 -0.26 -4.03 -14.36
C ALA A 101 -0.81 -4.57 -15.68
N LEU A 102 -2.14 -4.50 -15.81
CA LEU A 102 -2.81 -4.67 -17.09
C LEU A 102 -3.00 -3.28 -17.72
N VAL A 103 -2.48 -3.12 -18.94
CA VAL A 103 -2.56 -1.87 -19.70
C VAL A 103 -3.53 -2.03 -20.87
N ARG A 104 -4.18 -0.94 -21.28
CA ARG A 104 -5.04 -0.92 -22.47
C ARG A 104 -4.15 -0.81 -23.72
N GLY A 105 -4.42 -1.65 -24.72
CA GLY A 105 -3.65 -1.69 -25.98
C GLY A 105 -2.55 -2.76 -25.98
N PHE A 106 -1.91 -2.97 -27.14
CA PHE A 106 -0.79 -3.90 -27.28
C PHE A 106 0.53 -3.15 -27.14
N THR A 107 1.45 -3.69 -26.34
CA THR A 107 2.80 -3.14 -26.18
C THR A 107 3.77 -4.01 -26.99
N PHE A 108 4.43 -3.41 -27.98
CA PHE A 108 5.32 -4.15 -28.90
C PHE A 108 6.78 -4.21 -28.41
N ALA A 109 7.15 -3.46 -27.36
CA ALA A 109 8.53 -3.39 -26.88
C ALA A 109 8.62 -3.15 -25.35
N SER A 110 9.69 -3.65 -24.73
CA SER A 110 10.12 -3.19 -23.42
C SER A 110 10.69 -1.77 -23.54
N GLY A 111 10.31 -0.88 -22.62
CA GLY A 111 10.69 0.52 -22.69
C GLY A 111 10.74 1.19 -21.33
N VAL A 112 11.51 2.27 -21.23
CA VAL A 112 11.59 3.10 -20.04
C VAL A 112 10.66 4.29 -20.22
N ALA A 113 9.66 4.42 -19.35
CA ALA A 113 8.82 5.61 -19.30
C ALA A 113 9.52 6.70 -18.47
N SER A 114 10.13 7.68 -19.13
CA SER A 114 10.84 8.79 -18.46
C SER A 114 9.92 9.75 -17.70
N ARG A 115 8.60 9.68 -17.95
CA ARG A 115 7.58 10.50 -17.32
C ARG A 115 6.25 9.74 -17.24
N CYS A 116 6.12 8.87 -16.23
CA CYS A 116 4.87 8.17 -15.92
C CYS A 116 4.26 8.80 -14.67
N PHE A 117 3.21 9.62 -14.85
CA PHE A 117 2.37 10.08 -13.75
C PHE A 117 1.08 9.27 -13.78
N LEU A 118 0.94 8.32 -12.84
CA LEU A 118 -0.32 7.65 -12.54
C LEU A 118 -1.24 8.61 -11.75
N LEU A 119 -1.57 9.76 -12.35
CA LEU A 119 -2.65 10.61 -11.85
C LEU A 119 -3.93 10.13 -12.54
N ARG A 120 -4.85 9.50 -11.81
CA ARG A 120 -6.20 9.32 -12.35
C ARG A 120 -6.91 10.68 -12.40
N PRO A 121 -7.70 10.96 -13.46
CA PRO A 121 -8.71 11.99 -13.42
C PRO A 121 -9.72 11.64 -12.32
N LYS A 122 -10.20 12.65 -11.60
CA LYS A 122 -11.26 12.48 -10.59
C LYS A 122 -12.42 11.72 -11.21
N CYS A 123 -12.88 10.72 -10.46
CA CYS A 123 -14.09 9.95 -10.66
C CYS A 123 -15.20 10.73 -11.40
N LYS A 124 -15.58 10.28 -12.59
CA LYS A 124 -16.97 10.30 -13.06
C LYS A 124 -17.29 8.90 -13.54
N ALA A 125 -18.17 8.24 -12.81
CA ALA A 125 -18.88 7.08 -13.32
C ALA A 125 -19.80 7.58 -14.44
N ASP A 126 -19.57 7.11 -15.65
CA ASP A 126 -20.61 6.97 -16.67
C ASP A 126 -20.27 5.68 -17.42
N TYR A 127 -21.01 4.62 -17.10
CA TYR A 127 -20.95 3.35 -17.80
C TYR A 127 -21.77 3.47 -19.08
N THR A 128 -21.11 3.55 -20.23
CA THR A 128 -21.67 3.15 -21.51
C THR A 128 -20.60 2.38 -22.28
N PHE A 129 -20.79 1.07 -22.39
CA PHE A 129 -20.07 0.24 -23.34
C PHE A 129 -20.84 0.29 -24.67
N PRO A 130 -20.25 0.72 -25.80
CA PRO A 130 -20.81 0.40 -27.10
C PRO A 130 -20.52 -1.08 -27.40
N ASN A 131 -21.54 -1.75 -27.91
CA ASN A 131 -21.56 -3.15 -28.30
C ASN A 131 -20.45 -3.50 -29.32
N PHE A 132 -19.95 -4.74 -29.22
CA PHE A 132 -19.41 -5.46 -30.38
C PHE A 132 -20.54 -5.96 -31.26
#